data_AF-A0A117RYN7-F1
#
_entry.id   AF-A0A117RYN7-F1
#
_cell.length_a   1.000
_cell.length_b   1.000
_cell.length_c   1.000
_cell.angle_alpha   90.00
_cell.angle_beta   90.00
_cell.angle_gamma   90.00
#
_symmetry.space_group_name_H-M   'P 1'
#
loop_
_entity.id
_entity.type
_entity.pdbx_description
1 polymer ?
#
loop_
_entity_poly.entity_id
_entity_poly.type
_entity_poly.pdbx_seq_one_letter_code
_entity_poly.pdbx_strand_id
1 'polypeptide(L)'
;MSWPSVILLAPADQRSSLEALIRSFGLVPDPRLGDEILHWQGYSYRFDLSGDILEDFEPEDLVEIAARIGEPYGVYVSCQSMDAARAFLTQALPGFGGLVDTNHYDVIPAGEFLALLARHPQWDWRRVPSEELP
;
A
#
# COMPACT_ATOMS: atom_id res chain seq x y z
N MET A 1 1.59 -19.80 -2.01
CA MET A 1 1.53 -18.69 -1.02
C MET A 1 1.30 -17.42 -1.80
N SER A 2 0.31 -16.61 -1.40
CA SER A 2 0.09 -15.28 -1.96
C SER A 2 1.28 -14.37 -1.64
N TRP A 3 1.55 -13.44 -2.54
CA TRP A 3 2.52 -12.37 -2.34
C TRP A 3 2.06 -11.45 -1.20
N PRO A 4 2.95 -10.94 -0.33
CA PRO A 4 2.58 -9.90 0.63
C PRO A 4 2.00 -8.69 -0.08
N SER A 5 0.97 -8.10 0.52
CA SER A 5 0.29 -6.94 -0.03
C SER A 5 0.04 -5.88 1.02
N VAL A 6 -0.25 -4.68 0.53
CA VAL A 6 -0.79 -3.55 1.27
C VAL A 6 -1.78 -2.81 0.37
N ILE A 7 -2.65 -2.02 0.97
CA ILE A 7 -3.51 -1.06 0.25
C ILE A 7 -3.09 0.33 0.69
N LEU A 8 -2.68 1.15 -0.28
CA LEU A 8 -2.37 2.56 -0.04
C LEU A 8 -3.65 3.36 -0.17
N LEU A 9 -4.03 4.04 0.90
CA LEU A 9 -5.26 4.83 0.97
C LEU A 9 -4.89 6.31 0.98
N ALA A 10 -5.19 7.01 -0.11
CA ALA A 10 -4.98 8.44 -0.24
C ALA A 10 -6.33 9.18 -0.19
N PRO A 11 -6.35 10.46 0.21
CA PRO A 11 -7.45 11.34 -0.13
C PRO A 11 -7.71 11.33 -1.65
N ALA A 12 -8.97 11.31 -2.08
CA ALA A 12 -9.35 11.22 -3.50
C ALA A 12 -8.81 12.38 -4.34
N ASP A 13 -8.67 13.58 -3.77
CA ASP A 13 -8.05 14.74 -4.42
C ASP A 13 -6.53 14.60 -4.63
N GLN A 14 -5.89 13.61 -4.00
CA GLN A 14 -4.49 13.24 -4.17
C GLN A 14 -4.27 12.05 -5.10
N ARG A 15 -5.33 11.46 -5.68
CA ARG A 15 -5.27 10.32 -6.61
C ARG A 15 -4.18 10.48 -7.66
N SER A 16 -4.22 11.58 -8.43
CA SER A 16 -3.27 11.80 -9.53
C SER A 16 -1.82 11.91 -9.04
N SER A 17 -1.60 12.45 -7.84
CA SER A 17 -0.27 12.57 -7.25
C SER A 17 0.28 11.21 -6.82
N LEU A 18 -0.56 10.36 -6.22
CA LEU A 18 -0.18 8.99 -5.84
C LEU A 18 0.11 8.14 -7.10
N GLU A 19 -0.77 8.17 -8.09
CA GLU A 19 -0.55 7.44 -9.35
C GLU A 19 0.74 7.91 -10.05
N ALA A 20 0.99 9.22 -10.12
CA ALA A 20 2.21 9.76 -10.72
C ALA A 20 3.47 9.32 -9.97
N LEU A 21 3.42 9.31 -8.64
CA LEU A 21 4.51 8.82 -7.79
C LEU A 21 4.82 7.35 -8.10
N ILE A 22 3.81 6.48 -8.09
CA ILE A 22 4.00 5.04 -8.36
C ILE A 22 4.52 4.84 -9.79
N ARG A 23 3.95 5.54 -10.78
CA ARG A 23 4.39 5.47 -12.17
C ARG A 23 5.82 5.93 -12.37
N SER A 24 6.33 6.84 -11.54
CA SER A 24 7.73 7.32 -11.61
C SER A 24 8.77 6.22 -11.39
N PHE A 25 8.39 5.09 -10.77
CA PHE A 25 9.25 3.92 -10.62
C PHE A 25 9.40 3.09 -11.90
N GLY A 26 8.66 3.43 -12.97
CA GLY A 26 8.69 2.70 -14.24
C GLY A 26 7.59 1.65 -14.37
N LEU A 27 6.41 1.95 -13.82
CA LEU A 27 5.24 1.08 -13.91
C LEU A 27 4.79 0.89 -15.37
N VAL A 28 4.51 -0.34 -15.78
CA VAL A 28 4.02 -0.66 -17.14
C VAL A 28 2.67 -1.38 -17.06
N PRO A 29 1.71 -1.11 -17.97
CA PRO A 29 0.46 -1.86 -18.01
C PRO A 29 0.72 -3.35 -18.28
N ASP A 30 0.03 -4.24 -17.55
CA ASP A 30 -0.05 -5.66 -17.92
C ASP A 30 -1.20 -5.85 -18.91
N PRO A 31 -0.92 -6.12 -20.20
CA PRO A 31 -1.95 -6.28 -21.21
C PRO A 31 -2.84 -7.53 -20.99
N ARG A 32 -2.54 -8.39 -20.01
CA ARG A 32 -3.27 -9.64 -19.76
C ARG A 32 -4.22 -9.58 -18.57
N LEU A 33 -3.90 -8.77 -17.56
CA LEU A 33 -4.58 -8.81 -16.26
C LEU A 33 -5.32 -7.53 -15.93
N GLY A 34 -5.08 -6.44 -16.66
CA GLY A 34 -5.64 -5.13 -16.31
C GLY A 34 -4.85 -4.43 -15.19
N ASP A 35 -4.15 -5.21 -14.37
CA ASP A 35 -3.12 -4.74 -13.42
C ASP A 35 -1.96 -4.03 -14.13
N GLU A 36 -1.15 -3.35 -13.34
CA GLU A 36 0.13 -2.80 -13.77
C GLU A 36 1.29 -3.52 -13.08
N ILE A 37 2.34 -3.82 -13.85
CA ILE A 37 3.53 -4.51 -13.36
C ILE A 37 4.66 -3.51 -13.20
N LEU A 38 5.38 -3.64 -12.09
CA LEU A 38 6.66 -2.97 -11.86
C LEU A 38 7.75 -4.02 -11.70
N HIS A 39 8.85 -3.84 -12.44
CA HIS A 39 10.11 -4.53 -12.19
C HIS A 39 11.13 -3.51 -11.71
N TRP A 40 11.47 -3.56 -10.43
CA TRP A 40 12.28 -2.53 -9.80
C TRP A 40 13.19 -3.11 -8.71
N GLN A 41 14.47 -2.72 -8.73
CA GLN A 41 15.53 -3.23 -7.83
C GLN A 41 15.64 -4.77 -7.80
N GLY A 42 15.35 -5.44 -8.92
CA GLY A 42 15.39 -6.91 -9.01
C GLY A 42 14.16 -7.62 -8.45
N TYR A 43 13.14 -6.89 -8.01
CA TYR A 43 11.86 -7.43 -7.56
C TYR A 43 10.74 -7.17 -8.57
N SER A 44 9.66 -7.94 -8.43
CA SER A 44 8.41 -7.76 -9.16
C SER A 44 7.29 -7.32 -8.22
N TYR A 45 6.45 -6.43 -8.72
CA TYR A 45 5.27 -5.94 -8.01
C TYR A 45 4.09 -5.89 -8.97
N ARG A 46 2.88 -5.98 -8.41
CA ARG A 46 1.63 -5.73 -9.11
C ARG A 46 0.88 -4.62 -8.42
N PHE A 47 0.32 -3.73 -9.23
CA PHE A 47 -0.48 -2.60 -8.79
C PHE A 47 -1.84 -2.70 -9.43
N ASP A 48 -2.86 -2.37 -8.66
CA ASP A 48 -4.16 -1.99 -9.17
C ASP A 48 -4.43 -0.54 -8.79
N LEU A 49 -4.43 0.33 -9.81
CA LEU A 49 -4.69 1.77 -9.69
C LEU A 49 -6.15 2.15 -10.01
N SER A 50 -7.04 1.19 -10.24
CA SER A 50 -8.45 1.45 -10.57
C SER A 50 -9.17 2.23 -9.46
N GLY A 51 -8.92 1.84 -8.20
CA GLY A 51 -9.70 2.22 -7.02
C GLY A 51 -10.71 1.15 -6.60
N ASP A 52 -10.90 0.11 -7.42
CA ASP A 52 -11.95 -0.91 -7.23
C ASP A 52 -11.68 -1.78 -5.99
N ILE A 53 -10.45 -1.80 -5.47
CA ILE A 53 -10.12 -2.43 -4.19
C ILE A 53 -10.99 -1.92 -3.02
N LEU A 54 -11.55 -0.71 -3.12
CA LEU A 54 -12.46 -0.19 -2.10
C LEU A 54 -13.80 -0.93 -2.05
N GLU A 55 -14.18 -1.66 -3.12
CA GLU A 55 -15.38 -2.51 -3.12
C GLU A 55 -15.25 -3.73 -2.19
N ASP A 56 -14.02 -4.11 -1.83
CA ASP A 56 -13.73 -5.21 -0.92
C ASP A 56 -13.81 -4.79 0.57
N PHE A 57 -13.97 -3.50 0.87
CA PHE A 57 -14.08 -2.99 2.24
C PHE A 57 -15.52 -3.02 2.73
N GLU A 58 -15.70 -3.31 4.03
CA GLU A 58 -17.00 -3.14 4.66
C GLU A 58 -17.36 -1.63 4.74
N PRO A 59 -18.65 -1.26 4.60
CA PRO A 59 -19.05 0.15 4.61
C PRO A 59 -18.62 0.93 5.86
N GLU A 60 -18.63 0.29 7.03
CA GLU A 60 -18.14 0.87 8.28
C GLU A 60 -16.65 1.24 8.24
N ASP A 61 -15.81 0.39 7.65
CA ASP A 61 -14.38 0.64 7.52
C ASP A 61 -14.14 1.85 6.63
N LEU A 62 -14.91 1.97 5.54
CA LEU A 62 -14.85 3.13 4.65
C LEU A 62 -15.26 4.42 5.35
N VAL A 63 -16.24 4.38 6.26
CA VAL A 63 -16.63 5.55 7.09
C VAL A 63 -15.48 5.95 8.02
N GLU A 64 -14.82 5.00 8.67
CA GLU A 64 -13.69 5.27 9.56
C GLU A 64 -12.47 5.81 8.80
N ILE A 65 -12.15 5.23 7.64
CA ILE A 65 -11.10 5.72 6.74
C ILE A 65 -11.45 7.15 6.30
N ALA A 66 -12.69 7.39 5.86
CA ALA A 66 -13.11 8.69 5.39
C ALA A 66 -13.06 9.77 6.47
N ALA A 67 -13.33 9.42 7.72
CA ALA A 67 -13.18 10.33 8.86
C ALA A 67 -11.72 10.78 9.08
N ARG A 68 -10.74 9.97 8.64
CA ARG A 68 -9.30 10.24 8.83
C ARG A 68 -8.67 11.01 7.66
N ILE A 69 -9.05 10.69 6.42
CA ILE A 69 -8.40 11.23 5.22
C ILE A 69 -9.35 11.91 4.22
N GLY A 70 -10.65 11.99 4.52
CA GLY A 70 -11.67 12.40 3.55
C GLY A 70 -12.05 11.26 2.60
N GLU A 71 -12.77 11.56 1.52
CA GLU A 71 -13.16 10.55 0.52
C GLU A 71 -11.91 9.75 0.06
N PRO A 72 -11.89 8.41 0.22
CA PRO A 72 -10.69 7.64 -0.04
C PRO A 72 -10.54 7.25 -1.52
N TYR A 73 -9.28 7.14 -1.94
CA TYR A 73 -8.85 6.43 -3.14
C TYR A 73 -7.85 5.33 -2.72
N GLY A 74 -8.12 4.09 -3.13
CA GLY A 74 -7.33 2.92 -2.77
C GLY A 74 -6.45 2.44 -3.92
N VAL A 75 -5.21 2.06 -3.61
CA VAL A 75 -4.29 1.37 -4.53
C VAL A 75 -3.86 0.06 -3.90
N TYR A 76 -4.18 -1.06 -4.54
CA TYR A 76 -3.68 -2.36 -4.12
C TYR A 76 -2.25 -2.56 -4.61
N VAL A 77 -1.36 -3.02 -3.72
CA VAL A 77 0.03 -3.31 -4.05
C VAL A 77 0.37 -4.72 -3.60
N SER A 78 0.72 -5.59 -4.55
CA SER A 78 1.22 -6.94 -4.28
C SER A 78 2.72 -7.02 -4.56
N CYS A 79 3.50 -7.48 -3.60
CA CYS A 79 4.95 -7.47 -3.62
C CYS A 79 5.50 -8.90 -3.65
N GLN A 80 6.49 -9.20 -4.48
CA GLN A 80 7.06 -10.55 -4.60
C GLN A 80 7.49 -11.19 -3.26
N SER A 81 7.95 -10.37 -2.30
CA SER A 81 8.38 -10.80 -0.98
C SER A 81 8.25 -9.66 0.03
N MET A 82 8.45 -9.96 1.32
CA MET A 82 8.48 -8.92 2.36
C MET A 82 9.65 -7.95 2.16
N ASP A 83 10.77 -8.42 1.63
CA ASP A 83 11.92 -7.56 1.31
C ASP A 83 11.58 -6.61 0.16
N ALA A 84 10.88 -7.10 -0.86
CA ALA A 84 10.36 -6.26 -1.93
C ALA A 84 9.40 -5.19 -1.37
N ALA A 85 8.44 -5.60 -0.54
CA ALA A 85 7.47 -4.70 0.08
C ALA A 85 8.18 -3.60 0.88
N ARG A 86 9.12 -3.97 1.76
CA ARG A 86 9.92 -3.02 2.53
C ARG A 86 10.72 -2.07 1.64
N ALA A 87 11.38 -2.59 0.60
CA ALA A 87 12.19 -1.78 -0.31
C ALA A 87 11.33 -0.72 -1.03
N PHE A 88 10.20 -1.13 -1.60
CA PHE A 88 9.31 -0.21 -2.31
C PHE A 88 8.67 0.80 -1.37
N LEU A 89 8.04 0.35 -0.27
CA LEU A 89 7.28 1.23 0.63
C LEU A 89 8.17 2.24 1.35
N THR A 90 9.39 1.85 1.73
CA THR A 90 10.35 2.78 2.35
C THR A 90 10.77 3.90 1.39
N GLN A 91 10.74 3.65 0.09
CA GLN A 91 11.10 4.66 -0.92
C GLN A 91 9.89 5.44 -1.45
N ALA A 92 8.72 4.82 -1.54
CA ALA A 92 7.52 5.44 -2.06
C ALA A 92 6.78 6.29 -1.02
N LEU A 93 6.69 5.85 0.23
CA LEU A 93 5.86 6.51 1.24
C LEU A 93 6.44 7.75 1.95
N PRO A 94 7.74 8.11 1.88
CA PRO A 94 8.22 9.35 2.48
C PRO A 94 7.46 10.58 1.95
N GLY A 95 6.81 11.32 2.84
CA GLY A 95 5.98 12.48 2.50
C GLY A 95 4.55 12.14 2.04
N PHE A 96 4.18 10.86 1.97
CA PHE A 96 2.80 10.43 1.73
C PHE A 96 1.95 10.65 2.98
N GLY A 97 0.90 11.46 2.84
CA GLY A 97 0.00 11.84 3.95
C GLY A 97 -1.20 10.92 4.15
N GLY A 98 -1.25 9.78 3.45
CA GLY A 98 -2.37 8.83 3.52
C GLY A 98 -2.20 7.74 4.59
N LEU A 99 -3.03 6.71 4.47
CA LEU A 99 -2.99 5.51 5.30
C LEU A 99 -2.40 4.33 4.53
N VAL A 100 -1.90 3.36 5.27
CA VAL A 100 -1.51 2.04 4.79
C VAL A 100 -2.38 1.04 5.52
N ASP A 101 -3.19 0.32 4.76
CA ASP A 101 -3.82 -0.91 5.22
C ASP A 101 -2.86 -2.07 4.90
N THR A 102 -2.52 -2.86 5.92
CA THR A 102 -1.61 -4.01 5.77
C THR A 102 -2.23 -5.19 5.05
N ASN A 103 -3.50 -5.07 4.61
CA ASN A 103 -4.35 -6.10 4.04
C ASN A 103 -4.46 -7.34 4.95
N HIS A 104 -4.36 -7.09 6.26
CA HIS A 104 -4.32 -8.12 7.30
C HIS A 104 -4.93 -7.60 8.61
N TYR A 105 -4.19 -6.82 9.39
CA TYR A 105 -4.60 -6.47 10.77
C TYR A 105 -4.74 -4.98 11.01
N ASP A 106 -4.03 -4.14 10.25
CA ASP A 106 -3.75 -2.76 10.63
C ASP A 106 -4.10 -1.80 9.51
N VAL A 107 -4.82 -0.72 9.83
CA VAL A 107 -4.97 0.47 8.97
C VAL A 107 -4.37 1.68 9.68
N ILE A 108 -3.13 2.01 9.36
CA ILE A 108 -2.33 3.01 10.10
C ILE A 108 -1.80 4.14 9.21
N PRO A 109 -1.49 5.32 9.75
CA PRO A 109 -0.88 6.40 8.99
C PRO A 109 0.43 5.96 8.33
N ALA A 110 0.68 6.39 7.09
CA ALA A 110 1.88 5.97 6.36
C ALA A 110 3.19 6.35 7.07
N GLY A 111 3.23 7.51 7.74
CA GLY A 111 4.39 7.92 8.55
C GLY A 111 4.63 7.01 9.75
N GLU A 112 3.57 6.50 10.38
CA GLU A 112 3.67 5.52 11.47
C GLU A 112 4.13 4.16 10.96
N PHE A 113 3.56 3.69 9.84
CA PHE A 113 3.99 2.48 9.17
C PHE A 113 5.50 2.51 8.85
N LEU A 114 6.00 3.62 8.30
CA LEU A 114 7.45 3.81 8.05
C LEU A 114 8.28 3.79 9.32
N ALA A 115 7.80 4.40 10.40
CA ALA A 115 8.49 4.39 11.70
C ALA A 115 8.58 2.96 12.27
N LEU A 116 7.53 2.15 12.12
CA LEU A 116 7.50 0.75 12.51
C LEU A 116 8.48 -0.09 11.67
N LEU A 117 8.53 0.10 10.35
CA LEU A 117 9.52 -0.59 9.51
C LEU A 117 10.96 -0.23 9.88
N ALA A 118 11.22 1.04 10.21
CA ALA A 118 12.54 1.47 10.64
C ALA A 118 12.95 0.85 12.00
N ARG A 119 11.99 0.73 12.93
CA ARG A 119 12.22 0.15 14.27
C ARG A 119 12.27 -1.38 14.25
N HIS A 120 11.47 -2.00 13.39
CA HIS A 120 11.33 -3.46 13.26
C HIS A 120 11.56 -3.91 11.80
N PRO A 121 12.81 -3.91 11.30
CA PRO A 121 13.10 -4.25 9.89
C PRO A 121 12.67 -5.66 9.47
N GLN A 122 12.46 -6.56 10.43
CA GLN A 122 12.02 -7.94 10.20
C GLN A 122 10.51 -8.13 10.35
N TRP A 123 9.74 -7.07 10.63
CA TRP A 123 8.30 -7.15 10.80
C TRP A 123 7.64 -7.75 9.54
N ASP A 124 6.88 -8.83 9.74
CA ASP A 124 5.99 -9.44 8.77
C ASP A 124 4.55 -9.19 9.23
N TRP A 125 3.95 -8.10 8.73
CA TRP A 125 2.59 -7.66 9.10
C TRP A 125 1.50 -8.67 8.76
N ARG A 126 1.81 -9.70 7.96
CA ARG A 126 0.90 -10.82 7.71
C ARG A 126 0.79 -11.78 8.89
N ARG A 127 1.65 -11.62 9.90
CA ARG A 127 1.80 -12.56 11.02
C ARG A 127 1.67 -11.91 12.38
N VAL A 128 2.10 -10.66 12.51
CA VAL A 128 2.14 -9.93 13.78
C VAL A 128 1.51 -8.56 13.54
N PRO A 129 0.39 -8.22 14.20
CA PRO A 129 -0.18 -6.88 14.17
C PRO A 129 0.80 -5.83 14.69
N SER A 130 0.62 -4.58 14.29
CA SER A 130 1.49 -3.48 14.72
C SER A 130 1.51 -3.29 16.25
N GLU A 131 0.37 -3.52 16.91
CA GLU A 131 0.20 -3.36 18.36
C GLU A 131 0.94 -4.42 19.19
N GLU A 132 1.31 -5.55 18.59
CA GLU A 132 2.03 -6.65 19.24
C GLU A 132 3.56 -6.54 19.07
N LEU A 133 4.04 -5.49 18.40
CA LEU A 133 5.48 -5.25 18.23
C LEU A 133 6.13 -4.78 19.55
N PRO A 134 7.33 -5.29 19.89
CA PRO A 134 7.98 -5.07 21.18
C PRO A 134 8.59 -3.67 21.36
#